data_AF-A0A533TBH3-F1
#
_entry.id   AF-A0A533TBH3-F1
#
_cell.length_a   1.000
_cell.length_b   1.000
_cell.length_c   1.000
_cell.angle_alpha   90.00
_cell.angle_beta   90.00
_cell.angle_gamma   90.00
#
_symmetry.space_group_name_H-M   'P 1'
#
loop_
_entity.id
_entity.type
_entity.pdbx_description
1 polymer ?
#
loop_
_entity_poly.entity_id
_entity_poly.type
_entity_poly.pdbx_seq_one_letter_code
_entity_poly.pdbx_strand_id
1 'polypeptide(L)' 'MGKRQIIYRQGSIGGNQELLNREINLVTTESRVWNGRVIAVGSNDIEVKDARAGKHRFTVAQIDRIYYDVKTEY' A
#
# COMPACT_ATOMS: atom_id res chain seq x y z
N MET A 1 0.47 -24.09 4.24
CA MET A 1 0.52 -22.96 3.28
C MET A 1 1.41 -21.86 3.85
N GLY A 2 2.55 -21.58 3.22
CA GLY A 2 3.37 -20.42 3.57
C GLY A 2 2.73 -19.13 3.02
N LYS A 3 2.76 -18.05 3.79
CA LYS A 3 2.43 -16.71 3.29
C LYS A 3 3.72 -15.96 3.02
N ARG A 4 3.83 -15.33 1.85
CA ARG A 4 4.93 -14.42 1.55
C ARG A 4 4.42 -13.00 1.64
N GLN A 5 5.08 -12.18 2.45
CA GLN A 5 4.79 -10.76 2.50
C GLN A 5 5.68 -10.03 1.48
N ILE A 6 5.08 -9.19 0.65
CA ILE A 6 5.80 -8.28 -0.24
C ILE A 6 5.81 -6.91 0.42
N ILE A 7 6.99 -6.29 0.50
CA ILE A 7 7.20 -5.00 1.16
C ILE A 7 7.80 -4.03 0.15
N TYR A 8 7.15 -2.89 -0.05
CA TYR A 8 7.64 -1.77 -0.82
C TYR A 8 8.06 -0.66 0.14
N ARG A 9 9.30 -0.19 0.01
CA ARG A 9 9.80 1.00 0.72
C ARG A 9 9.53 2.24 -0.11
N GLN A 10 9.56 3.40 0.52
CA GLN A 10 9.30 4.71 -0.09
C GLN A 10 9.78 4.88 -1.55
N GLY A 11 11.05 4.57 -1.85
CA GLY A 11 11.63 4.70 -3.20
C GLY A 11 11.06 3.77 -4.29
N SER A 12 10.20 2.82 -3.93
CA SER A 12 9.59 1.83 -4.83
C SER A 12 8.06 1.96 -4.93
N ILE A 13 7.48 3.01 -4.33
CA ILE A 13 6.03 3.23 -4.27
C ILE A 13 5.56 4.11 -5.43
N GLY A 14 6.25 5.24 -5.66
CA GLY A 14 5.88 6.22 -6.67
C GLY A 14 5.83 5.60 -8.07
N GLY A 15 4.69 5.76 -8.76
CA GLY A 15 4.47 5.24 -10.11
C GLY A 15 4.33 3.71 -10.20
N ASN A 16 4.40 2.98 -9.08
CA ASN A 16 4.38 1.52 -9.10
C ASN A 16 2.97 0.96 -9.30
N GLN A 17 2.66 0.64 -10.56
CA GLN A 17 1.35 0.12 -10.96
C GLN A 17 1.03 -1.27 -10.39
N GLU A 18 2.00 -2.02 -9.85
CA GLU A 18 1.73 -3.33 -9.20
C GLU A 18 0.88 -3.18 -7.93
N LEU A 19 0.95 -2.01 -7.29
CA LEU A 19 0.17 -1.69 -6.11
C LEU A 19 -1.31 -1.45 -6.44
N LEU A 20 -1.62 -1.06 -7.68
CA LEU A 20 -2.99 -0.74 -8.08
C LEU A 20 -3.92 -1.95 -7.86
N ASN A 21 -5.11 -1.69 -7.32
CA ASN A 21 -6.13 -2.68 -6.99
C ASN A 21 -5.74 -3.72 -5.92
N ARG A 22 -4.55 -3.64 -5.32
CA ARG A 22 -4.13 -4.51 -4.21
C ARG A 22 -4.75 -4.04 -2.90
N GLU A 23 -5.10 -5.01 -2.06
CA GLU A 23 -5.37 -4.78 -0.64
C GLU A 23 -4.03 -4.75 0.11
N ILE A 24 -3.77 -3.64 0.79
CA ILE A 24 -2.47 -3.35 1.39
C ILE A 24 -2.61 -2.89 2.83
N ASN A 25 -1.49 -2.98 3.54
CA ASN A 25 -1.26 -2.20 4.74
C ASN A 25 -0.20 -1.14 4.42
N LEU A 26 -0.56 0.12 4.62
CA LEU A 26 0.30 1.28 4.45
C LEU A 26 0.70 1.78 5.84
N VAL A 27 2.01 1.89 6.08
CA VAL A 27 2.55 2.44 7.32
C VAL A 27 3.05 3.84 7.03
N THR A 28 2.56 4.82 7.78
CA THR A 28 3.03 6.20 7.69
C THR A 28 4.32 6.40 8.47
N THR A 29 5.05 7.47 8.18
CA THR A 29 6.24 7.88 8.95
C THR A 29 5.93 8.19 10.42
N GLU A 30 4.68 8.55 10.73
CA GLU A 30 4.15 8.71 12.09
C GLU A 30 3.80 7.38 12.78
N SER A 31 4.20 6.23 12.22
CA SER A 31 3.91 4.90 12.75
C SER A 31 2.42 4.56 12.87
N ARG A 32 1.59 5.12 11.96
CA ARG A 32 0.17 4.74 11.84
C ARG A 32 -0.01 3.73 10.72
N VAL A 33 -0.88 2.75 10.94
CA VAL A 33 -1.19 1.72 9.94
C VAL A 33 -2.57 1.97 9.34
N TRP A 34 -2.62 2.01 8.02
CA TRP A 34 -3.83 2.12 7.24
C TRP A 34 -4.01 0.84 6.42
N ASN A 35 -5.18 0.23 6.56
CA ASN A 35 -5.57 -0.91 5.74
C ASN A 35 -6.58 -0.45 4.69
N GLY A 36 -6.38 -0.90 3.45
CA GLY A 36 -7.35 -0.64 2.39
C GLY A 36 -6.86 -1.07 1.02
N ARG A 37 -7.71 -0.83 0.02
CA ARG A 37 -7.43 -1.14 -1.38
C ARG A 37 -6.90 0.09 -2.10
N VAL A 38 -5.78 -0.07 -2.80
CA VAL A 38 -5.23 1.00 -3.64
C VAL A 38 -6.15 1.23 -4.84
N ILE A 39 -6.60 2.47 -5.03
CA ILE A 39 -7.49 2.87 -6.13
C ILE A 39 -6.82 3.76 -7.17
N ALA A 40 -5.71 4.42 -6.81
CA ALA A 40 -4.88 5.18 -7.74
C ALA A 40 -3.42 5.20 -7.26
N VAL A 41 -2.48 5.19 -8.21
CA VAL A 41 -1.05 5.33 -7.96
C VAL A 41 -0.51 6.43 -8.86
N GLY A 42 -0.13 7.55 -8.26
CA GLY A 42 0.58 8.64 -8.90
C GLY A 42 2.09 8.51 -8.75
N SER A 43 2.85 9.48 -9.28
CA SER A 43 4.30 9.53 -9.10
C SER A 43 4.71 9.91 -7.67
N ASN A 44 3.93 10.77 -7.01
CA ASN A 44 4.23 11.32 -5.68
C ASN A 44 3.16 11.01 -4.64
N ASP A 45 2.12 10.28 -5.00
CA ASP A 45 0.97 10.04 -4.16
C ASP A 45 0.28 8.71 -4.46
N ILE A 46 -0.48 8.23 -3.48
CA ILE A 46 -1.29 7.03 -3.59
C ILE A 46 -2.66 7.29 -2.96
N GLU A 47 -3.70 6.77 -3.60
CA GLU A 47 -5.04 6.78 -3.05
C GLU A 47 -5.44 5.39 -2.58
N VAL A 48 -5.92 5.30 -1.35
CA VAL A 48 -6.35 4.08 -0.69
C VAL A 48 -7.81 4.24 -0.28
N LYS A 49 -8.62 3.24 -0.61
CA LYS A 49 -10.00 3.12 -0.15
C LYS A 49 -10.06 2.14 1.01
N ASP A 50 -10.50 2.60 2.18
CA ASP A 50 -10.68 1.75 3.35
C ASP A 50 -11.95 0.87 3.26
N ALA A 51 -12.11 -0.06 4.20
CA ALA A 51 -13.26 -0.97 4.27
C ALA A 51 -14.60 -0.26 4.55
N ARG A 52 -14.57 0.96 5.09
CA ARG A 52 -15.74 1.82 5.34
C ARG A 52 -16.04 2.74 4.15
N ALA A 53 -15.43 2.47 3.00
CA ALA A 53 -15.51 3.25 1.77
C ALA A 53 -14.94 4.67 1.83
N GLY A 54 -14.20 5.02 2.89
CA GLY A 54 -13.42 6.25 2.98
C GLY A 54 -12.26 6.23 1.99
N LYS A 55 -12.04 7.36 1.30
CA LYS A 55 -10.90 7.54 0.40
C LYS A 55 -9.86 8.41 1.08
N HIS A 56 -8.62 7.93 1.09
CA HIS A 56 -7.49 8.60 1.71
C HIS A 56 -6.38 8.75 0.70
N ARG A 57 -5.81 9.94 0.62
CA ARG A 57 -4.68 10.25 -0.25
C ARG A 57 -3.44 10.47 0.62
N PHE A 58 -2.37 9.76 0.32
CA PHE A 58 -1.09 9.88 1.00
C PHE A 58 -0.03 10.30 -0.01
N THR A 59 0.83 11.24 0.38
CA THR A 59 2.03 11.49 -0.42
C THR A 59 3.07 10.40 -0.15
N VAL A 60 3.90 10.05 -1.13
CA VAL A 60 4.98 9.06 -0.96
C VAL A 60 5.92 9.47 0.18
N ALA A 61 6.10 10.78 0.40
CA ALA A 61 6.88 11.33 1.52
C ALA A 61 6.33 10.95 2.91
N GLN A 62 5.02 10.76 3.04
CA GLN A 62 4.36 10.38 4.30
C GLN A 62 4.39 8.88 4.58
N ILE A 63 4.83 8.07 3.62
CA ILE A 63 4.78 6.61 3.68
C ILE A 63 6.16 6.06 4.04
N ASP A 64 6.23 5.30 5.13
CA ASP A 64 7.42 4.52 5.48
C ASP A 64 7.51 3.27 4.59
N ARG A 65 6.45 2.45 4.60
CA ARG A 65 6.36 1.24 3.79
C ARG A 65 4.93 0.85 3.46
N ILE A 66 4.78 0.09 2.39
CA ILE A 66 3.56 -0.63 2.04
C ILE A 66 3.86 -2.11 2.05
N TYR A 67 2.95 -2.92 2.59
CA TYR A 67 3.07 -4.37 2.51
C TYR A 67 1.74 -5.07 2.26
N TYR A 68 1.80 -6.21 1.61
CA TYR A 68 0.65 -7.11 1.43
C TYR A 68 1.09 -8.56 1.38
N ASP A 69 0.16 -9.45 1.70
CA ASP A 69 0.40 -10.89 1.69
C ASP A 69 0.06 -11.48 0.32
N VAL A 70 0.91 -12.39 -0.16
CA VAL A 70 0.65 -13.25 -1.31
C VAL A 70 0.54 -14.69 -0.80
N LYS A 71 -0.56 -15.35 -1.16
CA LYS A 71 -0.71 -16.80 -0.95
C LYS A 71 0.21 -17.51 -1.93
N THR A 72 1.08 -18.37 -1.42
CA THR A 72 1.92 -19.24 -2.25
C THR A 72 1.40 -20.66 -2.10
N GLU A 73 0.96 -21.25 -3.21
CA GLU A 73 0.65 -22.67 -3.29
C GLU A 73 1.97 -23.40 -3.51
N TYR A 74 2.33 -24.27 -2.57
CA TYR A 74 3.40 -25.25 -2.71
C TYR A 74 2.76 -26.60 -2.95
#